data_AF-A0A0F9GQL4-F1
#
_entry.id   AF-A0A0F9GQL4-F1
#
_cell.length_a   1.000
_cell.length_b   1.000
_cell.length_c   1.000
_cell.angle_alpha   90.00
_cell.angle_beta   90.00
_cell.angle_gamma   90.00
#
_symmetry.space_group_name_H-M   'P 1'
#
loop_
_entity.id
_entity.type
_entity.pdbx_description
1 polymer ?
#
loop_
_entity_poly.entity_id
_entity_poly.type
_entity_poly.pdbx_seq_one_letter_code
_entity_poly.pdbx_strand_id
1 'polypeptide(L)'
;MSETSAAPKLSALDKIKALSGKRPASGADPGESLTGSLGDPAIANAKRNKNTVTLGADPAIEEDAKTCAALKEALDTATAQFKVFQSKLRDYGAGKRLVYNEAFKANITTVQVPFTIQVADGDGMAATPGREQKVVQVVCTNKSAVTVDTVLALENDMGEKLFGRLFEKDESKVLKPNAEDLIRELLGELGIEGEELNSAMDRLFDTIVKIKATKGYENEIKEAPEAVRQILDQAVVRQQPGLKF
;
A
#
# COMPACT_ATOMS: atom_id res chain seq x y z
N MET A 1 -48.41 -15.66 -4.39
CA MET A 1 -47.26 -15.54 -5.31
C MET A 1 -47.07 -14.07 -5.60
N SER A 2 -45.98 -13.46 -5.15
CA SER A 2 -45.70 -12.04 -5.36
C SER A 2 -44.21 -11.87 -5.62
N GLU A 3 -43.81 -12.00 -6.87
CA GLU A 3 -42.47 -11.63 -7.33
C GLU A 3 -42.43 -10.11 -7.54
N THR A 4 -41.66 -9.43 -6.70
CA THR A 4 -41.30 -8.03 -6.89
C THR A 4 -40.07 -8.00 -7.80
N SER A 5 -40.29 -7.64 -9.05
CA SER A 5 -39.24 -7.35 -10.04
C SER A 5 -38.48 -6.09 -9.60
N ALA A 6 -37.28 -6.28 -9.05
CA ALA A 6 -36.34 -5.20 -8.79
C ALA A 6 -35.54 -4.93 -10.06
N ALA A 7 -35.75 -3.75 -10.66
CA ALA A 7 -34.96 -3.27 -11.80
C ALA A 7 -33.45 -3.23 -11.46
N PRO A 8 -32.56 -3.65 -12.37
CA PRO A 8 -31.13 -3.70 -12.09
C PRO A 8 -30.56 -2.29 -11.97
N LYS A 9 -29.93 -2.00 -10.83
CA LYS A 9 -29.16 -0.76 -10.61
C LYS A 9 -27.97 -0.75 -11.56
N LEU A 10 -28.04 0.10 -12.58
CA LEU A 10 -26.93 0.39 -13.50
C LEU A 10 -25.67 0.74 -12.70
N SER A 11 -24.57 0.04 -13.00
CA SER A 11 -23.30 0.16 -12.28
C SER A 11 -22.61 1.49 -12.65
N ALA A 12 -21.92 2.11 -11.69
CA ALA A 12 -21.19 3.37 -11.89
C ALA A 12 -20.20 3.31 -13.08
N LEU A 13 -19.71 2.12 -13.43
CA LEU A 13 -18.86 1.88 -14.59
C LEU A 13 -19.57 2.11 -15.94
N ASP A 14 -20.88 1.81 -16.02
CA ASP A 14 -21.64 1.98 -17.26
C ASP A 14 -21.85 3.47 -17.59
N LYS A 15 -21.97 4.31 -16.56
CA LYS A 15 -22.06 5.77 -16.69
C LYS A 15 -20.73 6.40 -17.15
N ILE A 16 -19.59 5.86 -16.70
CA ILE A 16 -18.26 6.36 -17.09
C ILE A 16 -17.96 6.02 -18.56
N LYS A 17 -18.35 4.82 -19.03
CA LYS A 17 -18.17 4.43 -20.45
C LYS A 17 -18.96 5.32 -21.42
N ALA A 18 -20.18 5.72 -21.04
CA ALA A 18 -21.02 6.60 -21.86
C ALA A 18 -20.40 7.99 -22.08
N LEU A 19 -19.56 8.48 -21.16
CA LEU A 19 -18.90 9.78 -21.26
C LEU A 19 -17.61 9.75 -22.09
N SER A 20 -16.88 8.63 -22.12
CA SER A 20 -15.63 8.54 -22.89
C SER A 20 -15.83 8.52 -24.42
N GLY A 21 -17.05 8.26 -24.88
CA GLY A 21 -17.41 8.22 -26.31
C GLY A 21 -17.65 9.57 -26.97
N LYS A 22 -17.79 10.67 -26.22
CA LYS A 22 -17.95 12.02 -26.78
C LYS A 22 -16.60 12.72 -26.89
N ARG A 23 -15.95 12.61 -28.06
CA ARG A 23 -14.81 13.45 -28.44
C ARG A 23 -15.27 14.92 -28.54
N PRO A 24 -14.55 15.89 -27.94
CA PRO A 24 -14.84 17.30 -28.20
C PRO A 24 -14.39 17.68 -29.61
N ALA A 25 -15.22 18.46 -30.31
CA ALA A 25 -14.90 19.00 -31.63
C ALA A 25 -13.66 19.92 -31.54
N SER A 26 -12.73 19.71 -32.46
CA SER A 26 -11.52 20.51 -32.62
C SER A 26 -11.82 21.86 -33.26
N GLY A 27 -11.23 22.94 -32.74
CA GLY A 27 -11.00 24.17 -33.50
C GLY A 27 -11.35 25.43 -32.73
N ALA A 28 -10.34 26.03 -32.08
CA ALA A 28 -10.38 27.42 -31.65
C ALA A 28 -9.52 28.24 -32.62
N ASP A 29 -10.06 29.36 -33.12
CA ASP A 29 -9.27 30.45 -33.70
C ASP A 29 -9.04 31.51 -32.61
N PRO A 30 -7.80 31.98 -32.36
CA PRO A 30 -7.46 32.82 -31.21
C PRO A 30 -7.67 34.33 -31.45
N GLY A 31 -8.66 34.70 -32.27
CA GLY A 31 -8.82 36.07 -32.79
C GLY A 31 -10.18 36.75 -32.54
N GLU A 32 -11.21 36.06 -32.05
CA GLU A 32 -12.52 36.69 -31.87
C GLU A 32 -12.71 37.31 -30.49
N SER A 33 -12.48 38.63 -30.47
CA SER A 33 -13.43 39.61 -29.93
C SER A 33 -13.63 39.68 -28.40
N LEU A 34 -12.90 40.63 -27.79
CA LEU A 34 -13.17 41.25 -26.49
C LEU A 34 -14.55 41.95 -26.39
N THR A 35 -15.41 41.88 -27.42
CA THR A 35 -16.80 42.39 -27.37
C THR A 35 -17.85 41.30 -27.11
N GLY A 36 -17.47 40.02 -27.05
CA GLY A 36 -18.34 38.93 -26.56
C GLY A 36 -18.59 38.95 -25.04
N SER A 37 -17.82 39.76 -24.30
CA SER A 37 -17.82 39.86 -22.83
C SER A 37 -19.11 40.42 -22.20
N LEU A 38 -20.05 40.95 -22.98
CA LEU A 38 -21.30 41.55 -22.48
C LEU A 38 -22.51 40.60 -22.55
N GLY A 39 -22.37 39.44 -23.18
CA GLY A 39 -23.43 38.44 -23.32
C GLY A 39 -23.16 37.12 -22.58
N ASP A 40 -22.01 36.98 -21.93
CA ASP A 40 -21.65 35.78 -21.18
C ASP A 40 -22.36 35.77 -19.80
N PRO A 41 -23.31 34.83 -19.58
CA PRO A 41 -24.05 34.75 -18.31
C PRO A 41 -23.14 34.45 -17.10
N ALA A 42 -21.96 33.86 -17.31
CA ALA A 42 -20.98 33.62 -16.25
C ALA A 42 -20.24 34.90 -15.81
N ILE A 43 -20.16 35.91 -16.68
CA ILE A 43 -19.58 37.23 -16.38
C ILE A 43 -20.62 38.14 -15.71
N ALA A 44 -21.90 37.97 -16.07
CA ALA A 44 -23.01 38.65 -15.42
C ALA A 44 -23.09 38.26 -13.92
N ASN A 45 -22.93 39.25 -13.04
CA ASN A 45 -22.89 39.09 -11.56
C ASN A 45 -21.64 38.41 -10.97
N ALA A 46 -20.56 38.28 -11.73
CA ALA A 46 -19.30 37.76 -11.18
C ALA A 46 -18.75 38.65 -10.06
N LYS A 47 -18.26 38.05 -8.97
CA LYS A 47 -17.64 38.73 -7.83
C LYS A 47 -16.16 38.45 -7.78
N ARG A 48 -15.33 39.49 -7.78
CA ARG A 48 -13.88 39.36 -7.64
C ARG A 48 -13.44 39.56 -6.20
N ASN A 49 -12.57 38.67 -5.72
CA ASN A 49 -11.80 38.78 -4.50
C ASN A 49 -10.29 38.82 -4.83
N LYS A 50 -9.41 38.96 -3.83
CA LYS A 50 -7.96 38.96 -4.06
C LYS A 50 -7.53 37.63 -4.70
N ASN A 51 -7.06 37.71 -5.95
CA ASN A 51 -6.63 36.59 -6.80
C ASN A 51 -7.68 35.51 -7.11
N THR A 52 -8.97 35.76 -6.85
CA THR A 52 -10.07 34.82 -7.15
C THR A 52 -11.27 35.53 -7.77
N VAL A 53 -11.98 34.86 -8.66
CA VAL A 53 -13.23 35.35 -9.26
C VAL A 53 -14.29 34.27 -9.10
N THR A 54 -15.41 34.62 -8.48
CA THR A 54 -16.62 33.82 -8.46
C THR A 54 -17.46 34.23 -9.65
N LEU A 55 -17.67 33.32 -10.60
CA LEU A 55 -18.52 33.56 -11.77
C LEU A 55 -20.01 33.61 -11.37
N GLY A 56 -20.81 34.27 -12.19
CA GLY A 56 -22.28 34.18 -12.15
C GLY A 56 -22.79 32.79 -12.55
N ALA A 57 -24.08 32.56 -12.35
CA ALA A 57 -24.72 31.31 -12.73
C ALA A 57 -24.95 31.25 -14.25
N ASP A 58 -24.18 30.40 -14.93
CA ASP A 58 -24.46 29.97 -16.30
C ASP A 58 -25.20 28.63 -16.25
N PRO A 59 -26.49 28.57 -16.63
CA PRO A 59 -27.30 27.35 -16.57
C PRO A 59 -26.71 26.17 -17.36
N ALA A 60 -26.00 26.42 -18.46
CA ALA A 60 -25.42 25.37 -19.29
C ALA A 60 -24.23 24.69 -18.59
N ILE A 61 -23.41 25.48 -17.90
CA ILE A 61 -22.24 24.98 -17.16
C ILE A 61 -22.61 24.54 -15.75
N GLU A 62 -23.66 25.09 -15.16
CA GLU A 62 -24.14 24.71 -13.82
C GLU A 62 -24.58 23.23 -13.78
N GLU A 63 -25.24 22.74 -14.83
CA GLU A 63 -25.62 21.33 -14.96
C GLU A 63 -24.39 20.41 -15.10
N ASP A 64 -23.42 20.80 -15.91
CA ASP A 64 -22.15 20.07 -16.06
C ASP A 64 -21.35 20.08 -14.75
N ALA A 65 -21.28 21.21 -14.05
CA ALA A 65 -20.60 21.35 -12.77
C ALA A 65 -21.23 20.48 -11.68
N LYS A 66 -22.58 20.42 -11.62
CA LYS A 66 -23.31 19.49 -10.74
C LYS A 66 -22.99 18.04 -11.08
N THR A 67 -22.93 17.71 -12.37
CA THR A 67 -22.57 16.37 -12.84
C THR A 67 -21.14 16.00 -12.45
N CYS A 68 -20.18 16.92 -12.60
CA CYS A 68 -18.80 16.74 -12.17
C CYS A 68 -18.68 16.52 -10.65
N ALA A 69 -19.41 17.30 -9.85
CA ALA A 69 -19.43 17.14 -8.40
C ALA A 69 -19.97 15.75 -7.99
N ALA A 70 -21.07 15.30 -8.61
CA ALA A 70 -21.64 13.98 -8.36
C ALA A 70 -20.69 12.84 -8.78
N LEU A 71 -19.99 12.98 -9.91
CA LEU A 71 -18.99 12.01 -10.35
C LEU A 71 -17.79 11.95 -9.40
N LYS A 72 -17.36 13.10 -8.87
CA LYS A 72 -16.29 13.16 -7.88
C LYS A 72 -16.68 12.43 -6.60
N GLU A 73 -17.89 12.66 -6.09
CA GLU A 73 -18.42 11.95 -4.92
C GLU A 73 -18.53 10.44 -5.17
N ALA A 74 -19.00 10.03 -6.35
CA ALA A 74 -19.07 8.62 -6.74
C ALA A 74 -17.68 7.98 -6.83
N LEU A 75 -16.68 8.69 -7.37
CA LEU A 75 -15.30 8.23 -7.43
C LEU A 75 -14.69 8.07 -6.03
N ASP A 76 -14.94 9.02 -5.13
CA ASP A 76 -14.44 8.96 -3.75
C ASP A 76 -15.09 7.79 -2.99
N THR A 77 -16.38 7.58 -3.18
CA THR A 77 -17.11 6.43 -2.64
C THR A 77 -16.56 5.12 -3.20
N ALA A 78 -16.37 5.02 -4.52
CA ALA A 78 -15.82 3.83 -5.17
C ALA A 78 -14.39 3.54 -4.69
N THR A 79 -13.57 4.57 -4.49
CA THR A 79 -12.20 4.44 -3.98
C THR A 79 -12.20 3.93 -2.54
N ALA A 80 -13.08 4.45 -1.69
CA ALA A 80 -13.24 3.97 -0.31
C ALA A 80 -13.68 2.51 -0.28
N GLN A 81 -14.68 2.15 -1.08
CA GLN A 81 -15.17 0.77 -1.20
C GLN A 81 -14.08 -0.17 -1.73
N PHE A 82 -13.32 0.25 -2.74
CA PHE A 82 -12.21 -0.52 -3.29
C PHE A 82 -11.18 -0.87 -2.21
N LYS A 83 -10.79 0.09 -1.37
CA LYS A 83 -9.86 -0.16 -0.24
C LYS A 83 -10.42 -1.18 0.74
N VAL A 84 -11.71 -1.09 1.07
CA VAL A 84 -12.37 -2.06 1.96
C VAL A 84 -12.37 -3.46 1.34
N PHE A 85 -12.73 -3.59 0.07
CA PHE A 85 -12.73 -4.88 -0.62
C PHE A 85 -11.32 -5.46 -0.79
N GLN A 86 -10.34 -4.61 -1.04
CA GLN A 86 -8.94 -5.00 -1.09
C GLN A 86 -8.48 -5.61 0.25
N SER A 87 -8.82 -4.99 1.40
CA SER A 87 -8.51 -5.58 2.71
C SER A 87 -9.20 -6.91 2.90
N LYS A 88 -10.52 -6.99 2.64
CA LYS A 88 -11.29 -8.23 2.82
C LYS A 88 -10.72 -9.38 1.98
N LEU A 89 -10.35 -9.12 0.73
CA LEU A 89 -9.80 -10.14 -0.16
C LEU A 89 -8.41 -10.62 0.31
N ARG A 90 -7.58 -9.68 0.77
CA ARG A 90 -6.29 -9.95 1.38
C ARG A 90 -6.43 -10.84 2.61
N ASP A 91 -7.30 -10.45 3.54
CA ASP A 91 -7.51 -11.16 4.81
C ASP A 91 -8.07 -12.57 4.56
N TYR A 92 -8.99 -12.70 3.59
CA TYR A 92 -9.49 -13.99 3.14
C TYR A 92 -8.37 -14.90 2.62
N GLY A 93 -7.54 -14.41 1.68
CA GLY A 93 -6.45 -15.19 1.13
C GLY A 93 -5.40 -15.58 2.17
N ALA A 94 -5.01 -14.66 3.05
CA ALA A 94 -4.07 -14.91 4.13
C ALA A 94 -4.60 -15.96 5.13
N GLY A 95 -5.89 -15.86 5.51
CA GLY A 95 -6.53 -16.84 6.37
C GLY A 95 -6.57 -18.24 5.75
N LYS A 96 -6.89 -18.35 4.46
CA LYS A 96 -6.86 -19.66 3.77
C LYS A 96 -5.45 -20.23 3.68
N ARG A 97 -4.44 -19.40 3.38
CA ARG A 97 -3.03 -19.84 3.37
C ARG A 97 -2.63 -20.48 4.70
N LEU A 98 -2.96 -19.83 5.82
CA LEU A 98 -2.66 -20.35 7.16
C LEU A 98 -3.24 -21.74 7.37
N VAL A 99 -4.54 -21.91 7.12
CA VAL A 99 -5.23 -23.20 7.26
C VAL A 99 -4.59 -24.27 6.37
N TYR A 100 -4.26 -23.95 5.11
CA TYR A 100 -3.62 -24.90 4.21
C TYR A 100 -2.20 -25.28 4.67
N ASN A 101 -1.38 -24.32 5.07
CA ASN A 101 -0.03 -24.61 5.57
C ASN A 101 -0.08 -25.45 6.85
N GLU A 102 -1.03 -25.19 7.74
CA GLU A 102 -1.22 -25.98 8.96
C GLU A 102 -1.66 -27.42 8.67
N ALA A 103 -2.66 -27.58 7.78
CA ALA A 103 -3.22 -28.88 7.44
C ALA A 103 -2.25 -29.76 6.65
N PHE A 104 -1.54 -29.18 5.68
CA PHE A 104 -0.72 -29.93 4.72
C PHE A 104 0.79 -29.83 4.97
N LYS A 105 1.22 -29.16 6.05
CA LYS A 105 2.63 -28.90 6.35
C LYS A 105 3.39 -28.33 5.14
N ALA A 106 2.69 -27.50 4.36
CA ALA A 106 3.21 -26.87 3.16
C ALA A 106 3.74 -25.46 3.47
N ASN A 107 4.53 -24.90 2.54
CA ASN A 107 5.01 -23.53 2.59
C ASN A 107 4.41 -22.69 1.46
N ILE A 108 3.07 -22.63 1.42
CA ILE A 108 2.35 -21.82 0.43
C ILE A 108 2.53 -20.36 0.79
N THR A 109 2.94 -19.56 -0.19
CA THR A 109 3.13 -18.10 -0.07
C THR A 109 2.10 -17.31 -0.88
N THR A 110 1.43 -17.93 -1.84
CA THR A 110 0.48 -17.25 -2.74
C THR A 110 -0.83 -18.03 -2.81
N VAL A 111 -1.95 -17.33 -2.64
CA VAL A 111 -3.31 -17.87 -2.79
C VAL A 111 -3.98 -17.23 -3.99
N GLN A 112 -4.58 -18.05 -4.85
CA GLN A 112 -5.28 -17.61 -6.04
C GLN A 112 -6.79 -17.63 -5.79
N VAL A 113 -7.45 -16.47 -5.94
CA VAL A 113 -8.90 -16.34 -5.80
C VAL A 113 -9.53 -16.15 -7.18
N PRO A 114 -10.22 -17.16 -7.73
CA PRO A 114 -10.86 -17.04 -9.01
C PRO A 114 -12.10 -16.15 -8.96
N PHE A 115 -12.35 -15.41 -10.03
CA PHE A 115 -13.58 -14.66 -10.26
C PHE A 115 -13.98 -14.73 -11.74
N THR A 116 -15.24 -14.45 -12.03
CA THR A 116 -15.77 -14.52 -13.39
C THR A 116 -16.17 -13.14 -13.87
N ILE A 117 -15.77 -12.79 -15.09
CA ILE A 117 -16.22 -11.57 -15.77
C ILE A 117 -17.03 -11.92 -17.02
N GLN A 118 -17.99 -11.06 -17.36
CA GLN A 118 -18.62 -11.09 -18.67
C GLN A 118 -17.72 -10.30 -19.63
N VAL A 119 -17.29 -10.96 -20.70
CA VAL A 119 -16.61 -10.29 -21.82
C VAL A 119 -17.70 -9.91 -22.82
N ALA A 120 -17.78 -8.63 -23.18
CA ALA A 120 -18.71 -8.18 -24.20
C ALA A 120 -18.29 -8.78 -25.55
N ASP A 121 -19.27 -9.19 -26.36
CA ASP A 121 -19.04 -9.60 -27.74
C ASP A 121 -18.55 -8.38 -28.53
N GLY A 122 -17.23 -8.29 -28.73
CA GLY A 122 -16.62 -7.14 -29.39
C GLY A 122 -15.24 -7.46 -29.95
N ASP A 123 -15.16 -7.42 -31.28
CA ASP A 123 -13.99 -7.51 -32.16
C ASP A 123 -13.35 -8.88 -32.36
N GLY A 124 -14.14 -9.88 -32.77
CA GLY A 124 -13.75 -10.94 -33.72
C GLY A 124 -12.51 -11.82 -33.45
N MET A 125 -11.84 -11.63 -32.32
CA MET A 125 -10.54 -12.23 -31.97
C MET A 125 -10.58 -12.95 -30.61
N ALA A 126 -11.67 -12.85 -29.86
CA ALA A 126 -11.87 -13.61 -28.64
C ALA A 126 -12.51 -14.96 -28.97
N ALA A 127 -11.80 -16.06 -28.67
CA ALA A 127 -12.17 -17.42 -29.06
C ALA A 127 -13.44 -17.96 -28.38
N THR A 128 -14.14 -17.21 -27.54
CA THR A 128 -15.42 -17.64 -26.94
C THR A 128 -16.25 -16.46 -26.43
N PRO A 129 -17.44 -16.17 -27.00
CA PRO A 129 -18.51 -15.45 -26.33
C PRO A 129 -18.83 -16.17 -25.02
N GLY A 130 -18.51 -15.58 -23.88
CA GLY A 130 -18.68 -16.33 -22.64
C GLY A 130 -18.00 -15.72 -21.44
N ARG A 131 -18.44 -16.21 -20.29
CA ARG A 131 -17.85 -15.94 -18.98
C ARG A 131 -16.36 -16.26 -19.01
N GLU A 132 -15.50 -15.27 -18.83
CA GLU A 132 -14.05 -15.45 -18.67
C GLU A 132 -13.74 -15.61 -17.17
N GLN A 133 -12.94 -16.62 -16.82
CA GLN A 133 -12.44 -16.78 -15.46
C GLN A 133 -11.09 -16.09 -15.32
N LYS A 134 -10.99 -15.16 -14.38
CA LYS A 134 -9.74 -14.48 -13.99
C LYS A 134 -9.40 -14.81 -12.55
N VAL A 135 -8.20 -14.44 -12.13
CA VAL A 135 -7.68 -14.76 -10.80
C VAL A 135 -7.06 -13.53 -10.18
N VAL A 136 -7.41 -13.24 -8.93
CA VAL A 136 -6.64 -12.33 -8.08
C VAL A 136 -5.68 -13.14 -7.23
N GLN A 137 -4.39 -12.78 -7.24
CA GLN A 137 -3.37 -13.43 -6.42
C GLN A 137 -3.16 -12.64 -5.13
N VAL A 138 -3.32 -13.33 -4.00
CA VAL A 138 -2.96 -12.83 -2.67
C VAL A 138 -1.57 -13.35 -2.33
N VAL A 139 -0.57 -12.47 -2.35
CA VAL A 139 0.83 -12.82 -2.11
C VAL A 139 1.17 -12.49 -0.66
N CYS A 140 1.36 -13.52 0.15
CA CYS A 140 1.81 -13.40 1.53
C CYS A 140 3.35 -13.50 1.55
N THR A 141 4.02 -12.37 1.75
CA THR A 141 5.47 -12.36 1.93
C THR A 141 5.82 -12.82 3.33
N ASN A 142 6.90 -13.59 3.49
CA ASN A 142 7.46 -13.92 4.80
C ASN A 142 8.26 -12.75 5.42
N LYS A 143 8.10 -11.53 4.88
CA LYS A 143 8.78 -10.34 5.37
C LYS A 143 8.00 -9.81 6.57
N SER A 144 8.69 -9.71 7.70
CA SER A 144 8.19 -9.04 8.90
C SER A 144 8.99 -7.77 9.13
N ALA A 145 8.32 -6.70 9.54
CA ALA A 145 8.96 -5.60 10.20
C ALA A 145 9.20 -6.02 11.66
N VAL A 146 10.44 -5.88 12.12
CA VAL A 146 10.83 -6.28 13.48
C VAL A 146 11.31 -5.04 14.23
N THR A 147 10.75 -4.82 15.41
CA THR A 147 11.24 -3.81 16.35
C THR A 147 12.46 -4.36 17.07
N VAL A 148 13.65 -4.01 16.58
CA VAL A 148 14.93 -4.62 16.99
C VAL A 148 15.14 -4.56 18.49
N ASP A 149 14.95 -3.39 19.11
CA ASP A 149 15.20 -3.19 20.55
C ASP A 149 14.31 -4.08 21.42
N THR A 150 13.03 -4.22 21.07
CA THR A 150 12.07 -5.06 21.81
C THR A 150 12.42 -6.53 21.67
N VAL A 151 12.83 -6.98 20.48
CA VAL A 151 13.20 -8.38 20.26
C VAL A 151 14.51 -8.74 20.95
N LEU A 152 15.50 -7.83 20.97
CA LEU A 152 16.75 -8.01 21.71
C LEU A 152 16.51 -8.08 23.22
N ALA A 153 15.61 -7.26 23.77
CA ALA A 153 15.28 -7.29 25.19
C ALA A 153 14.72 -8.66 25.63
N LEU A 154 14.05 -9.37 24.71
CA LEU A 154 13.48 -10.70 24.95
C LEU A 154 14.46 -11.86 24.70
N GLU A 155 15.68 -11.60 24.20
CA GLU A 155 16.67 -12.63 23.89
C GLU A 155 16.98 -13.50 25.12
N ASN A 156 17.11 -12.86 26.29
CA ASN A 156 17.35 -13.53 27.56
C ASN A 156 16.14 -14.35 28.03
N ASP A 157 14.92 -13.85 27.83
CA ASP A 157 13.68 -14.50 28.27
C ASP A 157 13.32 -15.71 27.39
N MET A 158 13.68 -15.67 26.10
CA MET A 158 13.46 -16.76 25.15
C MET A 158 14.56 -17.81 25.20
N GLY A 159 15.78 -17.41 25.59
CA GLY A 159 16.98 -18.22 25.49
C GLY A 159 17.50 -18.31 24.05
N GLU A 160 18.82 -18.43 23.91
CA GLU A 160 19.56 -18.37 22.64
C GLU A 160 19.07 -19.38 21.59
N LYS A 161 18.66 -20.58 22.02
CA LYS A 161 18.13 -21.63 21.14
C LYS A 161 16.78 -21.28 20.50
N LEU A 162 15.86 -20.69 21.26
CA LEU A 162 14.56 -20.30 20.73
C LEU A 162 14.70 -19.01 19.91
N PHE A 163 15.57 -18.10 20.36
CA PHE A 163 15.89 -16.89 19.63
C PHE A 163 16.45 -17.17 18.23
N GLY A 164 17.46 -18.03 18.10
CA GLY A 164 18.06 -18.38 16.80
C GLY A 164 17.15 -19.19 15.87
N ARG A 165 16.07 -19.77 16.40
CA ARG A 165 15.00 -20.41 15.62
C ARG A 165 14.05 -19.37 15.05
N LEU A 166 13.62 -18.42 15.89
CA LEU A 166 12.68 -17.37 15.50
C LEU A 166 13.32 -16.25 14.67
N PHE A 167 14.60 -15.95 14.89
CA PHE A 167 15.27 -14.77 14.36
C PHE A 167 16.67 -15.05 13.81
N GLU A 168 16.98 -14.37 12.71
CA GLU A 168 18.34 -14.20 12.18
C GLU A 168 18.88 -12.85 12.68
N LYS A 169 20.00 -12.90 13.41
CA LYS A 169 20.71 -11.72 13.93
C LYS A 169 21.96 -11.47 13.08
N ASP A 170 21.97 -10.36 12.37
CA ASP A 170 23.14 -9.87 11.63
C ASP A 170 23.75 -8.70 12.41
N GLU A 171 24.96 -8.89 12.95
CA GLU A 171 25.71 -7.81 13.60
C GLU A 171 26.73 -7.23 12.61
N SER A 172 26.69 -5.92 12.40
CA SER A 172 27.62 -5.22 11.51
C SER A 172 28.20 -4.00 12.20
N LYS A 173 29.52 -3.85 12.16
CA LYS A 173 30.20 -2.64 12.60
C LYS A 173 30.18 -1.62 11.46
N VAL A 174 29.67 -0.42 11.72
CA VAL A 174 29.66 0.69 10.77
C VAL A 174 30.45 1.84 11.36
N LEU A 175 31.26 2.49 10.53
CA LEU A 175 32.08 3.63 10.96
C LEU A 175 31.15 4.76 11.43
N LYS A 176 31.44 5.33 12.60
CA LYS A 176 30.68 6.48 13.10
C LYS A 176 30.83 7.68 12.16
N PRO A 177 29.81 8.54 12.04
CA PRO A 177 29.91 9.75 11.22
C PRO A 177 30.99 10.73 11.71
N ASN A 178 31.38 10.68 12.99
CA ASN A 178 32.48 11.45 13.59
C ASN A 178 33.79 10.67 13.71
N ALA A 179 33.94 9.54 12.99
CA ALA A 179 35.12 8.71 13.09
C ALA A 179 36.40 9.43 12.63
N GLU A 180 36.33 10.36 11.69
CA GLU A 180 37.51 11.15 11.28
C GLU A 180 38.03 12.04 12.41
N ASP A 181 37.14 12.66 13.19
CA ASP A 181 37.52 13.48 14.34
C ASP A 181 38.11 12.62 15.47
N LEU A 182 37.50 11.46 15.74
CA LEU A 182 38.00 10.48 16.69
C LEU A 182 39.37 9.91 16.27
N ILE A 183 39.59 9.67 14.97
CA ILE A 183 40.89 9.23 14.43
C ILE A 183 41.94 10.34 14.58
N ARG A 184 41.57 11.61 14.36
CA ARG A 184 42.48 12.75 14.57
C ARG A 184 42.85 12.94 16.04
N GLU A 185 41.90 12.71 16.94
CA GLU A 185 42.14 12.72 18.39
C GLU A 185 43.08 11.57 18.79
N LEU A 186 42.80 10.35 18.31
CA LEU A 186 43.65 9.17 18.47
C LEU A 186 45.08 9.34 17.94
N LEU A 187 45.25 9.99 16.79
CA LEU A 187 46.57 10.27 16.20
C LEU A 187 47.28 11.46 16.86
N GLY A 188 46.52 12.37 17.49
CA GLY A 188 47.05 13.49 18.27
C GLY A 188 47.62 13.05 19.62
N GLU A 189 47.06 11.99 20.21
CA GLU A 189 47.60 11.29 21.38
C GLU A 189 48.76 10.37 20.97
N LEU A 190 49.92 10.98 20.67
CA LEU A 190 51.16 10.27 20.34
C LEU A 190 51.55 9.31 21.49
N GLY A 191 51.37 8.01 21.28
CA GLY A 191 51.88 6.96 22.18
C GLY A 191 50.87 5.88 22.61
N ILE A 192 49.65 5.89 22.10
CA ILE A 192 48.67 4.83 22.41
C ILE A 192 49.06 3.54 21.66
N GLU A 193 49.47 2.52 22.40
CA GLU A 193 49.79 1.18 21.89
C GLU A 193 49.01 0.12 22.68
N GLY A 194 48.92 -1.10 22.12
CA GLY A 194 48.33 -2.24 22.83
C GLY A 194 46.81 -2.16 23.02
N GLU A 195 46.31 -2.48 24.23
CA GLU A 195 44.88 -2.60 24.53
C GLU A 195 44.11 -1.27 24.47
N GLU A 196 44.78 -0.14 24.76
CA GLU A 196 44.17 1.19 24.71
C GLU A 196 43.86 1.60 23.26
N LEU A 197 44.75 1.26 22.31
CA LEU A 197 44.54 1.49 20.89
C LEU A 197 43.38 0.64 20.36
N ASN A 198 43.32 -0.64 20.76
CA ASN A 198 42.22 -1.53 20.38
C ASN A 198 40.87 -1.02 20.90
N SER A 199 40.83 -0.58 22.16
CA SER A 199 39.62 -0.01 22.77
C SER A 199 39.17 1.27 22.08
N ALA A 200 40.12 2.13 21.68
CA ALA A 200 39.82 3.36 20.97
C ALA A 200 39.41 3.13 19.51
N MET A 201 40.02 2.15 18.84
CA MET A 201 39.61 1.68 17.51
C MET A 201 38.20 1.09 17.53
N ASP A 202 37.80 0.35 18.57
CA ASP A 202 36.43 -0.14 18.71
C ASP A 202 35.40 0.98 18.92
N ARG A 203 35.80 2.11 19.52
CA ARG A 203 34.93 3.30 19.68
C ARG A 203 34.62 4.01 18.36
N LEU A 204 35.41 3.77 17.30
CA LEU A 204 35.17 4.33 15.96
C LEU A 204 33.97 3.71 15.24
N PHE A 205 33.51 2.56 15.71
CA PHE A 205 32.42 1.83 15.08
C PHE A 205 31.17 1.86 15.95
N ASP A 206 30.02 2.05 15.30
CA ASP A 206 28.72 1.71 15.85
C ASP A 206 28.39 0.27 15.48
N THR A 207 28.00 -0.52 16.47
CA THR A 207 27.44 -1.85 16.23
C THR A 207 25.99 -1.69 15.81
N ILE A 208 25.70 -1.93 14.54
CA ILE A 208 24.33 -2.01 14.03
C ILE A 208 23.89 -3.47 14.06
N VAL A 209 22.88 -3.75 14.87
CA VAL A 209 22.23 -5.06 14.92
C VAL A 209 21.00 -5.02 14.02
N LYS A 210 20.93 -5.96 13.06
CA LYS A 210 19.74 -6.18 12.24
C LYS A 210 19.11 -7.51 12.62
N ILE A 211 17.81 -7.48 12.91
CA ILE A 211 17.04 -8.69 13.20
C ILE A 211 16.03 -8.93 12.10
N LYS A 212 15.98 -10.16 11.60
CA LYS A 212 14.98 -10.62 10.65
C LYS A 212 14.26 -11.83 11.22
N ALA A 213 12.95 -11.90 11.06
CA ALA A 213 12.21 -13.12 11.38
C ALA A 213 12.57 -14.24 10.39
N THR A 214 12.77 -15.46 10.89
CA THR A 214 13.08 -16.62 10.05
C THR A 214 11.86 -17.06 9.24
N LYS A 215 12.08 -17.92 8.24
CA LYS A 215 10.99 -18.57 7.48
C LYS A 215 10.12 -19.47 8.36
N GLY A 216 10.65 -19.97 9.48
CA GLY A 216 9.98 -20.86 10.43
C GLY A 216 9.19 -20.13 11.53
N TYR A 217 9.34 -18.81 11.63
CA TYR A 217 8.80 -17.99 12.73
C TYR A 217 7.36 -18.31 13.13
N GLU A 218 6.43 -18.45 12.18
CA GLU A 218 5.02 -18.72 12.47
C GLU A 218 4.74 -20.06 13.14
N ASN A 219 5.55 -21.06 12.81
CA ASN A 219 5.39 -22.40 13.36
C ASN A 219 6.06 -22.48 14.71
N GLU A 220 7.22 -21.86 14.85
CA GLU A 220 8.07 -21.95 16.04
C GLU A 220 7.62 -21.00 17.15
N ILE A 221 6.99 -19.87 16.84
CA ILE A 221 6.46 -18.95 17.87
C ILE A 221 5.39 -19.63 18.74
N LYS A 222 4.74 -20.68 18.23
CA LYS A 222 3.77 -21.46 19.00
C LYS A 222 4.40 -22.20 20.17
N GLU A 223 5.69 -22.52 20.09
CA GLU A 223 6.48 -23.15 21.15
C GLU A 223 6.95 -22.14 22.21
N ALA A 224 6.88 -20.83 21.92
CA ALA A 224 7.29 -19.79 22.84
C ALA A 224 6.29 -19.62 24.00
N PRO A 225 6.76 -19.20 25.20
CA PRO A 225 5.91 -18.87 26.33
C PRO A 225 4.84 -17.81 25.99
N GLU A 226 3.67 -17.88 26.60
CA GLU A 226 2.55 -16.99 26.29
C GLU A 226 2.88 -15.50 26.47
N ALA A 227 3.58 -15.15 27.54
CA ALA A 227 4.03 -13.78 27.79
C ALA A 227 4.94 -13.25 26.67
N VAL A 228 5.86 -14.09 26.18
CA VAL A 228 6.76 -13.75 25.06
C VAL A 228 5.96 -13.57 23.77
N ARG A 229 5.01 -14.47 23.49
CA ARG A 229 4.16 -14.38 22.29
C ARG A 229 3.39 -13.06 22.23
N GLN A 230 2.80 -12.62 23.34
CA GLN A 230 2.07 -11.36 23.39
C GLN A 230 2.94 -10.14 23.06
N ILE A 231 4.20 -10.14 23.53
CA ILE A 231 5.15 -9.04 23.24
C ILE A 231 5.63 -9.14 21.79
N LEU A 232 5.91 -10.35 21.31
CA LEU A 232 6.31 -10.60 19.92
C LEU A 232 5.21 -10.26 18.90
N ASP A 233 3.94 -10.45 19.24
CA ASP A 233 2.80 -10.04 18.39
C ASP A 233 2.75 -8.52 18.16
N GLN A 234 3.28 -7.73 19.10
CA GLN A 234 3.42 -6.28 18.95
C GLN A 234 4.73 -5.90 18.26
N ALA A 235 5.82 -6.63 18.56
CA ALA A 235 7.16 -6.30 18.06
C ALA A 235 7.40 -6.76 16.61
N VAL A 236 6.73 -7.81 16.15
CA VAL A 236 6.89 -8.43 14.84
C VAL A 236 5.63 -8.23 14.01
N VAL A 237 5.60 -7.14 13.23
CA VAL A 237 4.46 -6.83 12.36
C VAL A 237 4.70 -7.43 10.99
N ARG A 238 3.82 -8.34 10.57
CA ARG A 238 3.85 -8.88 9.21
C ARG A 238 3.62 -7.79 8.19
N GLN A 239 4.39 -7.81 7.10
CA GLN A 239 4.00 -7.04 5.93
C GLN A 239 2.64 -7.50 5.44
N GLN A 240 1.75 -6.55 5.19
CA GLN A 240 0.40 -6.84 4.72
C GLN A 240 0.48 -7.58 3.37
N PRO A 241 -0.29 -8.67 3.19
CA PRO A 241 -0.24 -9.40 1.92
C PRO A 241 -0.58 -8.51 0.72
N GLY A 242 0.17 -8.68 -0.38
CA GLY A 242 -0.05 -7.96 -1.62
C GLY A 242 -1.22 -8.54 -2.41
N LEU A 243 -1.92 -7.70 -3.18
CA LEU A 243 -2.85 -8.16 -4.21
C LEU A 243 -2.23 -7.93 -5.60
N LYS A 244 -2.35 -8.93 -6.46
CA LYS A 244 -2.04 -8.83 -7.88
C LYS A 244 -3.27 -9.25 -8.68
N PHE A 245 -3.79 -8.34 -9.50
CA PHE A 245 -4.94 -8.55 -10.38
C PHE A 245 -4.50 -9.04 -11.76
#